data_AF-A0A0E3P6Q8-F1
#
_entry.id   AF-A0A0E3P6Q8-F1
#
_cell.length_a   1.000
_cell.length_b   1.000
_cell.length_c   1.000
_cell.angle_alpha   90.00
_cell.angle_beta   90.00
_cell.angle_gamma   90.00
#
_symmetry.space_group_name_H-M   'P 1'
#
loop_
_entity.id
_entity.type
_entity.pdbx_description
1 polymer ?
#
loop_
_entity_poly.entity_id
_entity_poly.type
_entity_poly.pdbx_seq_one_letter_code
_entity_poly.pdbx_strand_id
1 'polypeptide(L)'
;MTTMTRINDYTNCPDLNLEPECARVNYWLGTVAGWSQDFYETETDVEETDFGSSNSGYTGLDSADFHYHTGHGTDEIGYTSEICLYNWVSYSSTGDVQASEVEKKWDQDNEWVLIASCKVLKDHSEWAKALKYSHGILGFSTEVPVSTALVDSFFDETINENDEICDAWLFATVETFDTSVTAVIVADTDDQFAYDHLNGQGTVEPDESPDDSLYAYNSWEC
;
A
#
# COMPACT_ATOMS: atom_id res chain seq x y z
N MET A 1 -6.73 5.88 12.06
CA MET A 1 -5.67 5.05 12.65
C MET A 1 -4.75 4.61 11.54
N THR A 2 -3.44 4.58 11.78
CA THR A 2 -2.47 4.14 10.79
C THR A 2 -1.74 2.89 11.26
N THR A 3 -1.44 2.00 10.32
CA THR A 3 -0.53 0.86 10.52
C THR A 3 0.61 0.95 9.54
N MET A 4 1.79 0.46 9.94
CA MET A 4 2.97 0.51 9.07
C MET A 4 3.83 -0.74 9.21
N THR A 5 4.44 -1.12 8.09
CA THR A 5 5.49 -2.15 8.03
C THR A 5 6.68 -1.61 7.25
N ARG A 6 7.89 -1.96 7.68
CA ARG A 6 9.13 -1.57 6.98
C ARG A 6 10.19 -2.64 7.04
N ILE A 7 10.83 -2.94 5.92
CA ILE A 7 11.95 -3.89 5.88
C ILE A 7 13.11 -3.28 5.11
N ASN A 8 14.24 -3.06 5.79
CA ASN A 8 15.49 -2.60 5.19
C ASN A 8 16.52 -3.72 5.07
N ASP A 9 16.60 -4.58 6.08
CA ASP A 9 17.66 -5.55 6.23
C ASP A 9 17.18 -6.92 5.73
N TYR A 10 17.81 -7.42 4.67
CA TYR A 10 17.42 -8.65 4.00
C TYR A 10 18.50 -9.72 4.07
N THR A 11 18.06 -10.97 4.23
CA THR A 11 19.00 -12.11 4.33
C THR A 11 19.54 -12.52 2.97
N ASN A 12 18.71 -12.48 1.91
CA ASN A 12 19.04 -13.05 0.60
C ASN A 12 18.90 -12.06 -0.57
N CYS A 13 18.49 -10.82 -0.33
CA CYS A 13 18.50 -9.75 -1.32
C CYS A 13 19.20 -8.50 -0.75
N PRO A 14 19.54 -7.50 -1.58
CA PRO A 14 20.26 -6.32 -1.11
C PRO A 14 19.45 -5.52 -0.09
N ASP A 15 20.12 -5.01 0.95
CA ASP A 15 19.48 -4.12 1.90
C ASP A 15 19.02 -2.81 1.24
N LEU A 16 17.97 -2.22 1.79
CA LEU A 16 17.45 -0.92 1.40
C LEU A 16 17.88 0.16 2.41
N ASN A 17 17.85 1.41 1.96
CA ASN A 17 18.07 2.57 2.82
C ASN A 17 16.79 3.42 2.85
N LEU A 18 15.77 2.94 3.57
CA LEU A 18 14.42 3.54 3.61
C LEU A 18 14.29 4.64 4.67
N GLU A 19 15.36 4.97 5.39
CA GLU A 19 15.34 6.12 6.28
C GLU A 19 15.49 7.42 5.48
N PRO A 20 14.63 8.45 5.69
CA PRO A 20 13.62 8.59 6.76
C PRO A 20 12.13 8.42 6.35
N GLU A 21 11.73 7.52 5.45
CA GLU A 21 10.36 7.44 4.91
C GLU A 21 9.26 7.21 5.96
N CYS A 22 9.34 6.14 6.77
CA CYS A 22 8.30 5.89 7.79
C CYS A 22 8.22 7.01 8.85
N ALA A 23 9.34 7.71 9.11
CA ALA A 23 9.32 8.87 9.98
C ALA A 23 8.53 10.05 9.36
N ARG A 24 8.54 10.18 8.03
CA ARG A 24 7.70 11.15 7.30
C ARG A 24 6.24 10.79 7.35
N VAL A 25 5.89 9.52 7.15
CA VAL A 25 4.49 9.03 7.29
C VAL A 25 3.96 9.31 8.69
N ASN A 26 4.73 8.96 9.73
CA ASN A 26 4.40 9.26 11.12
C ASN A 26 4.22 10.76 11.40
N TYR A 27 5.04 11.61 10.78
CA TYR A 27 4.90 13.05 10.91
C TYR A 27 3.57 13.53 10.30
N TRP A 28 3.27 13.15 9.07
CA TRP A 28 2.05 13.57 8.39
C TRP A 28 0.78 13.05 9.06
N LEU A 29 0.66 11.74 9.23
CA LEU A 29 -0.55 11.15 9.82
C LEU A 29 -0.66 11.46 11.31
N GLY A 30 0.42 11.31 12.07
CA GLY A 30 0.39 11.46 13.54
C GLY A 30 0.46 12.92 14.02
N THR A 31 1.33 13.75 13.44
CA THR A 31 1.54 15.12 13.91
C THR A 31 0.66 16.14 13.18
N VAL A 32 0.51 16.02 11.86
CA VAL A 32 -0.27 16.98 11.07
C VAL A 32 -1.77 16.64 11.11
N ALA A 33 -2.14 15.41 10.76
CA ALA A 33 -3.55 14.97 10.76
C ALA A 33 -4.07 14.51 12.13
N GLY A 34 -3.18 14.25 13.09
CA GLY A 34 -3.55 13.89 14.48
C GLY A 34 -4.05 12.46 14.65
N TRP A 35 -3.73 11.56 13.74
CA TRP A 35 -4.11 10.16 13.80
C TRP A 35 -3.32 9.42 14.89
N SER A 36 -3.94 8.41 15.50
CA SER A 36 -3.21 7.41 16.28
C SER A 36 -2.61 6.34 15.38
N GLN A 37 -1.44 5.83 15.76
CA GLN A 37 -0.87 4.62 15.20
C GLN A 37 -1.33 3.41 15.99
N ASP A 38 -1.78 2.38 15.29
CA ASP A 38 -2.13 1.11 15.90
C ASP A 38 -0.88 0.24 16.11
N PHE A 39 -0.11 0.00 15.03
CA PHE A 39 1.22 -0.62 15.12
C PHE A 39 2.21 -0.05 14.10
N TYR A 40 3.48 -0.34 14.37
CA TYR A 40 4.59 -0.16 13.44
C TYR A 40 5.61 -1.28 13.63
N GLU A 41 5.63 -2.23 12.71
CA GLU A 41 6.56 -3.37 12.73
C GLU A 41 7.71 -3.18 11.74
N THR A 42 8.88 -3.73 12.07
CA THR A 42 10.08 -3.56 11.27
C THR A 42 10.94 -4.81 11.16
N GLU A 43 11.62 -4.96 10.02
CA GLU A 43 12.64 -5.98 9.79
C GLU A 43 12.11 -7.41 9.99
N THR A 44 12.66 -8.14 10.97
CA THR A 44 12.26 -9.53 11.28
C THR A 44 10.93 -9.63 12.01
N ASP A 45 10.42 -8.52 12.53
CA ASP A 45 9.15 -8.47 13.22
C ASP A 45 7.97 -8.28 12.24
N VAL A 46 8.26 -7.98 10.96
CA VAL A 46 7.25 -7.97 9.90
C VAL A 46 6.97 -9.40 9.43
N GLU A 47 5.75 -9.85 9.65
CA GLU A 47 5.25 -11.18 9.28
C GLU A 47 4.08 -11.09 8.29
N GLU A 48 3.75 -12.19 7.60
CA GLU A 48 2.63 -12.24 6.64
C GLU A 48 1.30 -11.77 7.26
N THR A 49 1.10 -12.02 8.56
CA THR A 49 -0.12 -11.64 9.27
C THR A 49 -0.29 -10.13 9.42
N ASP A 50 0.79 -9.35 9.33
CA ASP A 50 0.71 -7.88 9.39
C ASP A 50 0.02 -7.29 8.16
N PHE A 51 -0.03 -8.08 7.08
CA PHE A 51 -0.74 -7.77 5.83
C PHE A 51 -2.13 -8.43 5.77
N GLY A 52 -2.70 -8.90 6.88
CA GLY A 52 -4.05 -9.46 6.89
C GLY A 52 -4.16 -10.84 6.23
N SER A 53 -3.10 -11.67 6.27
CA SER A 53 -3.13 -13.02 5.66
C SER A 53 -3.98 -14.04 6.45
N SER A 54 -4.51 -13.68 7.62
CA SER A 54 -5.27 -14.56 8.51
C SER A 54 -6.78 -14.28 8.45
N ASN A 55 -7.59 -15.33 8.35
CA ASN A 55 -9.06 -15.25 8.39
C ASN A 55 -9.66 -15.34 9.82
N SER A 56 -8.83 -15.22 10.86
CA SER A 56 -9.29 -15.36 12.24
C SER A 56 -8.78 -14.25 13.15
N GLY A 57 -9.72 -13.39 13.58
CA GLY A 57 -9.44 -12.25 14.46
C GLY A 57 -9.10 -10.98 13.68
N TYR A 58 -9.01 -9.85 14.39
CA TYR A 58 -8.43 -8.60 13.89
C TYR A 58 -6.91 -8.79 13.82
N THR A 59 -6.32 -8.91 12.63
CA THR A 59 -4.86 -9.12 12.54
C THR A 59 -4.25 -8.35 11.38
N GLY A 60 -3.17 -7.62 11.67
CA GLY A 60 -2.47 -6.81 10.68
C GLY A 60 -3.22 -5.54 10.34
N LEU A 61 -3.25 -5.19 9.06
CA LEU A 61 -3.82 -3.93 8.57
C LEU A 61 -5.33 -3.77 8.72
N ASP A 62 -6.05 -4.80 9.19
CA ASP A 62 -7.48 -4.73 9.50
C ASP A 62 -7.77 -3.55 10.46
N SER A 63 -8.85 -2.81 10.23
CA SER A 63 -9.26 -1.65 11.04
C SER A 63 -8.31 -0.44 11.03
N ALA A 64 -7.31 -0.44 10.15
CA ALA A 64 -6.48 0.73 9.92
C ALA A 64 -7.03 1.56 8.77
N ASP A 65 -7.46 2.80 9.02
CA ASP A 65 -7.88 3.73 7.97
C ASP A 65 -6.82 3.91 6.86
N PHE A 66 -5.54 3.72 7.18
CA PHE A 66 -4.44 3.73 6.21
C PHE A 66 -3.30 2.81 6.63
N HIS A 67 -2.89 1.91 5.73
CA HIS A 67 -1.68 1.10 5.87
C HIS A 67 -0.57 1.60 4.95
N TYR A 68 0.66 1.71 5.47
CA TYR A 68 1.83 2.03 4.66
C TYR A 68 2.91 0.94 4.79
N HIS A 69 3.31 0.40 3.66
CA HIS A 69 4.43 -0.54 3.55
C HIS A 69 5.56 0.05 2.70
N THR A 70 6.81 -0.16 3.13
CA THR A 70 8.01 0.07 2.31
C THR A 70 9.01 -1.08 2.47
N GLY A 71 9.53 -1.55 1.35
CA GLY A 71 10.37 -2.74 1.26
C GLY A 71 10.60 -3.16 -0.19
N HIS A 72 11.20 -4.33 -0.38
CA HIS A 72 11.28 -4.94 -1.71
C HIS A 72 9.93 -5.52 -2.14
N GLY A 73 9.69 -5.46 -3.43
CA GLY A 73 8.69 -6.26 -4.12
C GLY A 73 9.29 -6.82 -5.40
N THR A 74 8.73 -7.90 -5.92
CA THR A 74 9.25 -8.56 -7.10
C THR A 74 8.17 -9.35 -7.83
N ASP A 75 8.52 -9.98 -8.94
CA ASP A 75 7.66 -10.84 -9.76
C ASP A 75 8.38 -12.11 -10.21
N GLU A 76 9.38 -12.56 -9.42
CA GLU A 76 10.28 -13.64 -9.82
C GLU A 76 9.66 -15.03 -9.70
N ILE A 77 8.69 -15.24 -8.80
CA ILE A 77 7.99 -16.52 -8.67
C ILE A 77 6.94 -16.66 -9.77
N GLY A 78 7.31 -17.28 -10.88
CA GLY A 78 6.35 -17.65 -11.92
C GLY A 78 5.62 -16.46 -12.57
N TYR A 79 6.18 -15.25 -12.49
CA TYR A 79 5.58 -13.99 -12.89
C TYR A 79 4.40 -13.51 -12.02
N THR A 80 4.21 -14.10 -10.84
CA THR A 80 3.31 -13.58 -9.80
C THR A 80 4.06 -12.54 -8.98
N SER A 81 3.45 -11.38 -8.76
CA SER A 81 4.08 -10.37 -7.93
C SER A 81 3.89 -10.63 -6.44
N GLU A 82 4.83 -10.13 -5.65
CA GLU A 82 4.94 -10.43 -4.22
C GLU A 82 5.61 -9.28 -3.47
N ILE A 83 5.27 -9.13 -2.19
CA ILE A 83 6.00 -8.31 -1.23
C ILE A 83 7.07 -9.20 -0.59
N CYS A 84 8.32 -8.74 -0.54
CA CYS A 84 9.42 -9.51 0.03
C CYS A 84 9.56 -9.24 1.54
N LEU A 85 9.47 -10.28 2.37
CA LEU A 85 9.84 -10.24 3.78
C LEU A 85 11.37 -10.38 3.97
N TYR A 86 11.88 -10.14 5.17
CA TYR A 86 13.33 -10.07 5.45
C TYR A 86 14.11 -11.34 5.02
N ASN A 87 13.46 -12.51 5.05
CA ASN A 87 14.04 -13.81 4.71
C ASN A 87 13.65 -14.28 3.31
N TRP A 88 13.12 -13.40 2.45
CA TRP A 88 12.68 -13.70 1.09
C TRP A 88 13.71 -14.51 0.31
N VAL A 89 13.26 -15.48 -0.50
CA VAL A 89 14.12 -16.32 -1.34
C VAL A 89 13.61 -16.35 -2.77
N SER A 90 14.46 -15.88 -3.69
CA SER A 90 14.21 -15.89 -5.14
C SER A 90 13.72 -17.23 -5.68
N TYR A 91 12.68 -17.18 -6.51
CA TYR A 91 12.00 -18.31 -7.13
C TYR A 91 11.37 -19.31 -6.14
N SER A 92 11.01 -18.88 -4.93
CA SER A 92 10.29 -19.69 -3.94
C SER A 92 9.33 -18.86 -3.11
N SER A 93 8.20 -19.44 -2.68
CA SER A 93 7.24 -18.81 -1.77
C SER A 93 7.72 -18.87 -0.31
N THR A 94 8.91 -18.35 -0.05
CA THR A 94 9.49 -18.29 1.29
C THR A 94 9.84 -16.87 1.60
N GLY A 95 9.24 -16.34 2.67
CA GLY A 95 9.49 -14.97 3.12
C GLY A 95 8.87 -13.95 2.18
N ASP A 96 7.63 -14.16 1.78
CA ASP A 96 6.87 -13.34 0.85
C ASP A 96 5.43 -13.14 1.33
N VAL A 97 4.75 -12.15 0.76
CA VAL A 97 3.29 -12.03 0.78
C VAL A 97 2.81 -11.93 -0.65
N GLN A 98 1.97 -12.89 -1.06
CA GLN A 98 1.35 -12.93 -2.38
C GLN A 98 -0.12 -12.52 -2.30
N ALA A 99 -0.66 -11.98 -3.39
CA ALA A 99 -2.09 -11.62 -3.48
C ALA A 99 -3.04 -12.76 -3.08
N SER A 100 -2.70 -14.01 -3.43
CA SER A 100 -3.53 -15.19 -3.10
C SER A 100 -3.61 -15.49 -1.59
N GLU A 101 -2.65 -15.00 -0.81
CA GLU A 101 -2.60 -15.18 0.63
C GLU A 101 -3.46 -14.16 1.37
N VAL A 102 -3.84 -13.07 0.71
CA VAL A 102 -4.69 -12.01 1.24
C VAL A 102 -6.04 -11.90 0.52
N GLU A 103 -6.34 -12.83 -0.40
CA GLU A 103 -7.59 -12.87 -1.18
C GLU A 103 -8.83 -12.84 -0.27
N LYS A 104 -9.65 -11.81 -0.44
CA LYS A 104 -10.88 -11.48 0.30
C LYS A 104 -10.66 -11.40 1.81
N LYS A 105 -9.51 -10.87 2.23
CA LYS A 105 -9.14 -10.73 3.65
C LYS A 105 -9.03 -9.29 4.12
N TRP A 106 -8.69 -8.34 3.25
CA TRP A 106 -8.60 -6.93 3.64
C TRP A 106 -10.00 -6.37 3.87
N ASP A 107 -10.37 -6.30 5.16
CA ASP A 107 -11.72 -6.03 5.64
C ASP A 107 -11.75 -5.08 6.86
N GLN A 108 -12.97 -4.84 7.38
CA GLN A 108 -13.23 -4.13 8.65
C GLN A 108 -12.58 -2.75 8.76
N ASP A 109 -12.98 -1.81 7.91
CA ASP A 109 -12.65 -0.38 8.00
C ASP A 109 -11.22 -0.02 7.54
N ASN A 110 -10.51 -0.89 6.82
CA ASN A 110 -9.25 -0.48 6.19
C ASN A 110 -9.48 0.26 4.88
N GLU A 111 -9.38 1.59 4.85
CA GLU A 111 -9.69 2.31 3.60
C GLU A 111 -8.60 2.11 2.54
N TRP A 112 -7.36 2.50 2.83
CA TRP A 112 -6.31 2.50 1.80
C TRP A 112 -5.02 1.82 2.24
N VAL A 113 -4.43 1.05 1.32
CA VAL A 113 -3.13 0.39 1.49
C VAL A 113 -2.15 0.97 0.48
N LEU A 114 -1.07 1.61 0.94
CA LEU A 114 0.02 2.08 0.09
C LEU A 114 1.23 1.14 0.22
N ILE A 115 1.58 0.49 -0.88
CA ILE A 115 2.71 -0.43 -0.98
C ILE A 115 3.82 0.22 -1.82
N ALA A 116 4.78 0.87 -1.15
CA ALA A 116 5.94 1.52 -1.77
C ALA A 116 7.05 0.50 -2.10
N SER A 117 6.71 -0.48 -2.95
CA SER A 117 7.59 -1.60 -3.31
C SER A 117 7.56 -1.85 -4.82
N CYS A 118 8.68 -2.31 -5.37
CA CYS A 118 8.81 -2.60 -6.79
C CYS A 118 7.79 -3.65 -7.27
N LYS A 119 7.15 -3.40 -8.41
CA LYS A 119 6.35 -4.37 -9.19
C LYS A 119 5.19 -5.07 -8.48
N VAL A 120 4.84 -4.71 -7.25
CA VAL A 120 3.75 -5.38 -6.51
C VAL A 120 2.40 -5.22 -7.22
N LEU A 121 2.13 -4.10 -7.88
CA LEU A 121 0.88 -3.94 -8.65
C LEU A 121 1.04 -4.25 -10.13
N LYS A 122 2.06 -5.03 -10.52
CA LYS A 122 2.23 -5.48 -11.91
C LYS A 122 1.11 -6.40 -12.37
N ASP A 123 0.62 -7.26 -11.49
CA ASP A 123 -0.56 -8.10 -11.66
C ASP A 123 -1.71 -7.58 -10.79
N HIS A 124 -2.00 -6.28 -10.91
CA HIS A 124 -3.03 -5.55 -10.15
C HIS A 124 -4.36 -6.30 -10.01
N SER A 125 -4.77 -7.09 -11.02
CA SER A 125 -6.01 -7.86 -11.00
C SER A 125 -6.03 -8.98 -9.97
N GLU A 126 -4.86 -9.50 -9.57
CA GLU A 126 -4.73 -10.47 -8.49
C GLU A 126 -4.77 -9.76 -7.13
N TRP A 127 -4.06 -8.64 -6.98
CA TRP A 127 -4.09 -7.83 -5.76
C TRP A 127 -5.45 -7.20 -5.48
N ALA A 128 -6.21 -6.83 -6.51
CA ALA A 128 -7.59 -6.37 -6.37
C ALA A 128 -8.48 -7.39 -5.64
N LYS A 129 -8.17 -8.69 -5.72
CA LYS A 129 -8.93 -9.73 -5.01
C LYS A 129 -8.69 -9.72 -3.51
N ALA A 130 -7.67 -9.03 -3.02
CA ALA A 130 -7.46 -8.83 -1.58
C ALA A 130 -8.59 -8.02 -0.95
N LEU A 131 -9.17 -7.09 -1.72
CA LEU A 131 -10.25 -6.19 -1.30
C LEU A 131 -11.52 -6.98 -1.01
N LYS A 132 -12.00 -6.85 0.23
CA LYS A 132 -13.32 -7.33 0.66
C LYS A 132 -14.19 -6.20 1.17
N TYR A 133 -13.64 -5.33 2.02
CA TYR A 133 -14.23 -4.04 2.37
C TYR A 133 -13.22 -2.89 2.31
N SER A 134 -11.95 -3.19 2.05
CA SER A 134 -10.97 -2.12 1.83
C SER A 134 -11.22 -1.35 0.55
N HIS A 135 -11.01 -0.04 0.57
CA HIS A 135 -11.34 0.82 -0.56
C HIS A 135 -10.33 0.73 -1.68
N GLY A 136 -9.04 0.54 -1.38
CA GLY A 136 -8.07 0.42 -2.46
C GLY A 136 -6.61 0.26 -2.09
N ILE A 137 -5.82 0.14 -3.15
CA ILE A 137 -4.38 -0.14 -3.10
C ILE A 137 -3.64 0.85 -4.00
N LEU A 138 -2.59 1.45 -3.46
CA LEU A 138 -1.66 2.32 -4.17
C LEU A 138 -0.30 1.60 -4.26
N GLY A 139 0.37 1.68 -5.41
CA GLY A 139 1.67 1.03 -5.59
C GLY A 139 2.22 1.17 -6.99
N PHE A 140 3.14 0.26 -7.38
CA PHE A 140 3.88 0.36 -8.64
C PHE A 140 3.87 -0.96 -9.42
N SER A 141 3.86 -0.87 -10.75
CA SER A 141 4.01 -2.03 -11.65
C SER A 141 5.43 -2.21 -12.21
N THR A 142 6.32 -1.24 -11.95
CA THR A 142 7.73 -1.28 -12.36
C THR A 142 8.67 -1.19 -11.15
N GLU A 143 9.97 -1.14 -11.41
CA GLU A 143 10.97 -0.83 -10.38
C GLU A 143 10.84 0.64 -9.97
N VAL A 144 10.92 0.92 -8.68
CA VAL A 144 10.77 2.26 -8.11
C VAL A 144 11.92 2.55 -7.15
N PRO A 145 12.58 3.72 -7.24
CA PRO A 145 13.55 4.12 -6.23
C PRO A 145 12.85 4.64 -4.98
N VAL A 146 13.48 4.40 -3.83
CA VAL A 146 13.12 4.96 -2.52
C VAL A 146 13.10 6.50 -2.60
N SER A 147 12.06 7.14 -2.06
CA SER A 147 11.91 8.59 -2.11
C SER A 147 11.01 9.15 -0.99
N THR A 148 11.62 9.92 -0.09
CA THR A 148 10.85 10.71 0.89
C THR A 148 10.02 11.83 0.24
N ALA A 149 10.38 12.26 -0.97
CA ALA A 149 9.63 13.30 -1.68
C ALA A 149 8.24 12.78 -2.10
N LEU A 150 8.13 11.48 -2.42
CA LEU A 150 6.84 10.84 -2.70
C LEU A 150 5.92 10.96 -1.49
N VAL A 151 6.44 10.59 -0.31
CA VAL A 151 5.67 10.62 0.95
C VAL A 151 5.27 12.06 1.30
N ASP A 152 6.21 13.01 1.21
CA ASP A 152 5.92 14.41 1.52
C ASP A 152 4.89 15.00 0.54
N SER A 153 5.01 14.73 -0.77
CA SER A 153 4.07 15.25 -1.77
C SER A 153 2.68 14.61 -1.64
N PHE A 154 2.58 13.28 -1.52
CA PHE A 154 1.29 12.59 -1.38
C PHE A 154 0.50 13.08 -0.17
N PHE A 155 1.16 13.26 0.97
CA PHE A 155 0.49 13.74 2.18
C PHE A 155 0.23 15.25 2.17
N ASP A 156 1.01 16.06 1.46
CA ASP A 156 0.70 17.47 1.26
C ASP A 156 -0.61 17.63 0.45
N GLU A 157 -0.75 16.90 -0.67
CA GLU A 157 -1.96 16.92 -1.50
C GLU A 157 -3.18 16.41 -0.72
N THR A 158 -3.08 15.25 -0.06
CA THR A 158 -4.22 14.67 0.67
C THR A 158 -4.63 15.44 1.93
N ILE A 159 -3.67 16.03 2.68
CA ILE A 159 -3.95 16.66 3.98
C ILE A 159 -4.12 18.18 3.88
N ASN A 160 -3.24 18.86 3.14
CA ASN A 160 -3.25 20.32 3.10
C ASN A 160 -4.11 20.86 1.96
N GLU A 161 -4.04 20.25 0.78
CA GLU A 161 -4.87 20.65 -0.36
C GLU A 161 -6.24 19.94 -0.36
N ASN A 162 -6.36 18.85 0.40
CA ASN A 162 -7.59 18.05 0.53
C ASN A 162 -8.04 17.51 -0.83
N ASP A 163 -7.08 17.02 -1.62
CA ASP A 163 -7.35 16.35 -2.89
C ASP A 163 -7.82 14.90 -2.67
N GLU A 164 -8.58 14.38 -3.62
CA GLU A 164 -8.96 12.96 -3.69
C GLU A 164 -7.71 12.06 -3.78
N ILE A 165 -7.77 10.86 -3.20
CA ILE A 165 -6.64 9.91 -3.13
C ILE A 165 -6.04 9.62 -4.52
N CYS A 166 -6.88 9.44 -5.54
CA CYS A 166 -6.42 9.18 -6.90
C CYS A 166 -5.60 10.35 -7.46
N ASP A 167 -6.08 11.58 -7.29
CA ASP A 167 -5.42 12.78 -7.82
C ASP A 167 -4.14 13.08 -7.03
N ALA A 168 -4.17 12.97 -5.70
CA ALA A 168 -3.00 13.11 -4.86
C ALA A 168 -1.91 12.07 -5.21
N TRP A 169 -2.29 10.82 -5.47
CA TRP A 169 -1.35 9.78 -5.90
C TRP A 169 -0.76 10.06 -7.27
N LEU A 170 -1.58 10.53 -8.22
CA LEU A 170 -1.14 10.95 -9.55
C LEU A 170 -0.13 12.09 -9.46
N PHE A 171 -0.45 13.18 -8.75
CA PHE A 171 0.45 14.32 -8.63
C PHE A 171 1.75 13.94 -7.94
N ALA A 172 1.67 13.25 -6.80
CA ALA A 172 2.87 12.91 -6.04
C ALA A 172 3.85 12.00 -6.81
N THR A 173 3.32 11.04 -7.58
CA THR A 173 4.17 10.13 -8.36
C THR A 173 4.78 10.83 -9.57
N VAL A 174 4.00 11.63 -10.31
CA VAL A 174 4.48 12.39 -11.48
C VAL A 174 5.50 13.47 -11.11
N GLU A 175 5.36 14.11 -9.94
CA GLU A 175 6.35 15.09 -9.47
C GLU A 175 7.64 14.44 -8.98
N THR A 176 7.56 13.20 -8.48
CA THR A 176 8.69 12.54 -7.82
C THR A 176 9.55 11.72 -8.78
N PHE A 177 8.94 11.03 -9.73
CA PHE A 177 9.63 10.05 -10.57
C PHE A 177 9.67 10.46 -12.04
N ASP A 178 10.37 9.66 -12.85
CA ASP A 178 10.40 9.81 -14.29
C ASP A 178 9.56 8.73 -14.99
N THR A 179 9.48 8.83 -16.32
CA THR A 179 8.61 7.98 -17.14
C THR A 179 9.00 6.50 -17.16
N SER A 180 10.08 6.09 -16.49
CA SER A 180 10.42 4.67 -16.30
C SER A 180 9.67 4.03 -15.13
N VAL A 181 9.07 4.84 -14.26
CA VAL A 181 8.22 4.39 -13.16
C VAL A 181 6.75 4.42 -13.60
N THR A 182 6.03 3.33 -13.36
CA THR A 182 4.58 3.26 -13.60
C THR A 182 3.87 3.05 -12.28
N ALA A 183 3.17 4.09 -11.84
CA ALA A 183 2.30 4.05 -10.67
C ALA A 183 0.97 3.39 -11.03
N VAL A 184 0.36 2.76 -10.03
CA VAL A 184 -0.89 2.05 -10.12
C VAL A 184 -1.77 2.41 -8.93
N ILE A 185 -3.06 2.49 -9.20
CA ILE A 185 -4.13 2.56 -8.20
C ILE A 185 -5.19 1.52 -8.55
N VAL A 186 -5.66 0.81 -7.53
CA VAL A 186 -6.81 -0.09 -7.57
C VAL A 186 -7.79 0.42 -6.51
N ALA A 187 -9.08 0.48 -6.84
CA ALA A 187 -10.12 0.73 -5.86
C ALA A 187 -11.27 -0.28 -6.01
N ASP A 188 -11.98 -0.59 -4.94
CA ASP A 188 -13.07 -1.58 -4.94
C ASP A 188 -14.25 -1.09 -5.80
N THR A 189 -14.54 0.22 -5.77
CA THR A 189 -15.61 0.85 -6.55
C THR A 189 -15.15 2.06 -7.37
N ASP A 190 -15.91 2.40 -8.42
CA ASP A 190 -15.70 3.62 -9.20
C ASP A 190 -15.85 4.90 -8.35
N ASP A 191 -16.74 4.89 -7.35
CA ASP A 191 -16.97 6.05 -6.48
C ASP A 191 -15.79 6.25 -5.52
N GLN A 192 -15.31 5.19 -4.87
CA GLN A 192 -14.08 5.26 -4.04
C GLN A 192 -12.88 5.71 -4.89
N PHE A 193 -12.73 5.20 -6.12
CA PHE A 193 -11.68 5.66 -7.03
C PHE A 193 -11.75 7.17 -7.32
N ALA A 194 -12.96 7.69 -7.55
CA ALA A 194 -13.15 9.05 -8.04
C ALA A 194 -13.28 10.11 -6.93
N TYR A 195 -13.72 9.73 -5.73
CA TYR A 195 -14.16 10.68 -4.71
C TYR A 195 -13.59 10.43 -3.31
N ASP A 196 -12.91 9.30 -3.06
CA ASP A 196 -12.30 9.09 -1.75
C ASP A 196 -11.23 10.13 -1.46
N HIS A 197 -11.26 10.61 -0.24
CA HIS A 197 -10.20 11.38 0.37
C HIS A 197 -9.56 10.55 1.50
N LEU A 198 -8.38 11.00 1.94
CA LEU A 198 -7.76 10.44 3.14
C LEU A 198 -8.67 10.65 4.37
N ASN A 199 -8.87 9.64 5.21
CA ASN A 199 -9.83 9.74 6.31
C ASN A 199 -9.64 11.01 7.20
N GLY A 200 -10.74 11.70 7.49
CA GLY A 200 -10.73 12.98 8.20
C GLY A 200 -10.35 14.18 7.34
N GLN A 201 -9.99 13.96 6.07
CA GLN A 201 -9.93 14.95 5.00
C GLN A 201 -11.08 14.63 4.04
N GLY A 202 -11.88 15.63 3.65
CA GLY A 202 -12.96 15.44 2.68
C GLY A 202 -13.98 14.34 2.98
N THR A 203 -14.47 13.72 1.90
CA THR A 203 -15.44 12.62 1.93
C THR A 203 -14.72 11.29 1.78
N VAL A 204 -15.09 10.32 2.60
CA VAL A 204 -14.74 8.92 2.40
C VAL A 204 -16.02 8.23 1.93
N GLU A 205 -16.00 7.61 0.76
CA GLU A 205 -17.14 6.89 0.22
C GLU A 205 -17.45 5.67 1.10
N PRO A 206 -18.68 5.13 1.08
CA PRO A 206 -19.00 3.94 1.86
C PRO A 206 -18.35 2.67 1.28
N ASP A 207 -18.15 1.66 2.12
CA ASP A 207 -17.74 0.32 1.72
C ASP A 207 -18.66 -0.25 0.61
N GLU A 208 -18.07 -1.07 -0.27
CA GLU A 208 -18.83 -1.79 -1.30
C GLU A 208 -19.94 -2.65 -0.68
N SER A 209 -21.16 -2.55 -1.22
CA SER A 209 -22.24 -3.46 -0.87
C SER A 209 -23.26 -3.64 -2.01
N PRO A 210 -23.50 -4.87 -2.49
CA PRO A 210 -22.84 -6.13 -2.09
C PRO A 210 -21.42 -6.23 -2.66
N ASP A 211 -20.53 -6.98 -2.00
CA ASP A 211 -19.23 -7.40 -2.59
C ASP A 211 -19.47 -8.17 -3.89
N ASP A 212 -19.15 -7.54 -5.02
CA ASP A 212 -19.41 -8.07 -6.37
C ASP A 212 -18.14 -8.44 -7.15
N SER A 213 -16.96 -8.20 -6.56
CA SER A 213 -15.64 -8.48 -7.12
C SER A 213 -15.28 -7.70 -8.39
N LEU A 214 -16.03 -6.63 -8.70
CA LEU A 214 -15.56 -5.58 -9.60
C LEU A 214 -14.54 -4.70 -8.88
N TYR A 215 -13.78 -3.95 -9.65
CA TYR A 215 -12.82 -2.97 -9.14
C TYR A 215 -12.55 -1.91 -10.22
N ALA A 216 -12.25 -0.70 -9.78
CA ALA A 216 -11.69 0.36 -10.60
C ALA A 216 -10.16 0.27 -10.60
N TYR A 217 -9.54 0.62 -11.72
CA TYR A 217 -8.09 0.58 -11.88
C TYR A 217 -7.62 1.67 -12.83
N ASN A 218 -6.48 2.27 -12.51
CA ASN A 218 -5.74 3.09 -13.44
C ASN A 218 -4.22 2.97 -13.23
N SER A 219 -3.46 3.35 -14.24
CA SER A 219 -2.00 3.40 -14.19
C SER A 219 -1.46 4.47 -15.13
N TRP A 220 -0.34 5.08 -14.76
CA TRP A 220 0.32 6.11 -15.56
C TRP A 220 1.84 6.00 -15.42
N GLU A 221 2.54 6.41 -16.48
CA GLU A 221 3.96 6.73 -16.40
C GLU A 221 4.11 8.03 -15.62
N CYS A 222 5.08 8.06 -14.69
CA CYS A 222 5.34 9.22 -13.85
C CYS A 222 6.02 10.35 -14.64
#